data_AF-A0A925PQI9-F1
#
_entry.id   AF-A0A925PQI9-F1
#
_cell.length_a   1.000
_cell.length_b   1.000
_cell.length_c   1.000
_cell.angle_alpha   90.00
_cell.angle_beta   90.00
_cell.angle_gamma   90.00
#
_symmetry.space_group_name_H-M   'P 1'
#
loop_
_entity.id
_entity.type
_entity.pdbx_description
1 polymer ?
#
loop_
_entity_poly.entity_id
_entity_poly.type
_entity_poly.pdbx_seq_one_letter_code
_entity_poly.pdbx_strand_id
1 'polypeptide(L)'
;MGTPSSFQFESGSRIAVIGGGPAGTLFTYFLLSMAERIGTELVVDIYEPRNFSQAGPAGCNMCGGIISESMVQLLAAEGINLPSTVVQRGIDSYILHMDVGTVRIDPPGREKRIAAIHRGSGPKGIAEKKWYSFDGHLLGLATEKGAYVVNSRMEGIDWVSGKPRVLTKNGLSDDYDLIVGAVGVNSPALKVFEGLGKGYAPPKSSKTFICEFFLGQEIIEICLGSSMHVFLLNLSRLEFAAIIPKGDYVTVCLLGKDIDASLVESFFNSPEVRQ
;
A
#
# COMPACT_ATOMS: atom_id res chain seq x y z
N MET A 1 -37.90 6.45 -12.77
CA MET A 1 -36.68 6.02 -12.06
C MET A 1 -36.48 4.56 -12.41
N GLY A 2 -35.45 4.24 -13.21
CA GLY A 2 -35.18 2.84 -13.57
C GLY A 2 -34.82 2.07 -12.31
N THR A 3 -35.47 0.92 -12.09
CA THR A 3 -35.04 -0.08 -11.12
C THR A 3 -33.55 -0.34 -11.33
N PRO A 4 -32.70 -0.30 -10.28
CA PRO A 4 -31.31 -0.68 -10.43
C PRO A 4 -31.28 -2.12 -10.94
N SER A 5 -30.82 -2.31 -12.18
CA SER A 5 -30.58 -3.64 -12.72
C SER A 5 -29.59 -4.34 -11.79
N SER A 6 -30.02 -5.42 -11.13
CA SER A 6 -29.14 -6.23 -10.32
C SER A 6 -28.13 -6.91 -11.25
N PHE A 7 -26.92 -6.35 -11.34
CA PHE A 7 -25.83 -7.02 -12.02
C PHE A 7 -25.42 -8.23 -11.18
N GLN A 8 -25.51 -9.43 -11.77
CA GLN A 8 -25.10 -10.68 -11.16
C GLN A 8 -24.01 -11.30 -12.03
N PHE A 9 -22.97 -11.83 -11.38
CA PHE A 9 -21.96 -12.60 -12.08
C PHE A 9 -22.49 -14.00 -12.39
N GLU A 10 -22.21 -14.46 -13.60
CA GLU A 10 -22.44 -15.83 -14.01
C GLU A 10 -21.14 -16.62 -13.88
N SER A 11 -21.24 -17.95 -13.80
CA SER A 11 -20.03 -18.78 -13.82
C SER A 11 -19.26 -18.56 -15.13
N GLY A 12 -17.96 -18.33 -15.02
CA GLY A 12 -17.10 -17.94 -16.13
C GLY A 12 -17.03 -16.43 -16.38
N SER A 13 -17.73 -15.60 -15.59
CA SER A 13 -17.56 -14.14 -15.67
C SER A 13 -16.10 -13.73 -15.49
N ARG A 14 -15.67 -12.79 -16.33
CA ARG A 14 -14.29 -12.29 -16.38
C ARG A 14 -14.20 -10.92 -15.72
N ILE A 15 -13.29 -10.77 -14.76
CA ILE A 15 -13.03 -9.50 -14.07
C ILE A 15 -11.58 -9.09 -14.28
N ALA A 16 -11.38 -7.85 -14.71
CA ALA A 16 -10.05 -7.22 -14.70
C ALA A 16 -9.91 -6.31 -13.48
N VAL A 17 -8.85 -6.51 -12.71
CA VAL A 17 -8.47 -5.67 -11.57
C VAL A 17 -7.24 -4.87 -11.95
N ILE A 18 -7.36 -3.54 -12.02
CA ILE A 18 -6.26 -2.67 -12.41
C ILE A 18 -5.50 -2.20 -11.16
N GLY A 19 -4.34 -2.82 -10.91
CA GLY A 19 -3.46 -2.56 -9.76
C GLY A 19 -3.36 -3.77 -8.82
N GLY A 20 -2.14 -4.23 -8.58
CA GLY A 20 -1.81 -5.35 -7.69
C GLY A 20 -1.35 -4.93 -6.28
N GLY A 21 -1.61 -3.68 -5.89
CA GLY A 21 -1.41 -3.25 -4.50
C GLY A 21 -2.51 -3.78 -3.56
N PRO A 22 -2.47 -3.43 -2.26
CA PRO A 22 -3.35 -4.00 -1.24
C PRO A 22 -4.85 -3.91 -1.57
N ALA A 23 -5.31 -2.81 -2.17
CA ALA A 23 -6.71 -2.68 -2.54
C ALA A 23 -7.16 -3.71 -3.58
N GLY A 24 -6.37 -3.91 -4.64
CA GLY A 24 -6.71 -4.81 -5.74
C GLY A 24 -6.55 -6.28 -5.35
N THR A 25 -5.49 -6.60 -4.61
CA THR A 25 -5.23 -7.99 -4.16
C THR A 25 -6.21 -8.42 -3.08
N LEU A 26 -6.56 -7.55 -2.11
CA LEU A 26 -7.60 -7.87 -1.13
C LEU A 26 -8.98 -7.98 -1.78
N PHE A 27 -9.34 -7.07 -2.70
CA PHE A 27 -10.58 -7.20 -3.48
C PHE A 27 -10.65 -8.56 -4.17
N THR A 28 -9.59 -8.96 -4.85
CA THR A 28 -9.52 -10.22 -5.58
C THR A 28 -9.62 -11.42 -4.64
N TYR A 29 -8.86 -11.42 -3.55
CA TYR A 29 -8.88 -12.49 -2.55
C TYR A 29 -10.29 -12.71 -1.97
N PHE A 30 -10.97 -11.62 -1.59
CA PHE A 30 -12.32 -11.72 -1.04
C PHE A 30 -13.36 -12.09 -2.10
N LEU A 31 -13.26 -11.53 -3.32
CA LEU A 31 -14.14 -11.90 -4.44
C LEU A 31 -14.08 -13.39 -4.73
N LEU A 32 -12.87 -13.94 -4.89
CA LEU A 32 -12.67 -15.36 -5.17
C LEU A 32 -13.10 -16.24 -3.99
N SER A 33 -12.81 -15.83 -2.75
CA SER A 33 -13.26 -16.55 -1.55
C SER A 33 -14.78 -16.59 -1.42
N MET A 34 -15.48 -15.51 -1.79
CA MET A 34 -16.94 -15.47 -1.79
C MET A 34 -17.53 -16.32 -2.92
N ALA A 35 -16.95 -16.24 -4.13
CA ALA A 35 -17.38 -17.01 -5.29
C ALA A 35 -17.24 -18.53 -5.04
N GLU A 36 -16.12 -18.95 -4.44
CA GLU A 36 -15.86 -20.33 -4.01
C GLU A 36 -16.96 -20.82 -3.05
N ARG A 37 -17.34 -20.02 -2.05
CA ARG A 37 -18.37 -20.38 -1.05
C ARG A 37 -19.76 -20.60 -1.66
N ILE A 38 -20.07 -19.96 -2.78
CA ILE A 38 -21.36 -20.08 -3.47
C ILE A 38 -21.27 -20.93 -4.75
N GLY A 39 -20.13 -21.58 -5.01
CA GLY A 39 -19.93 -22.45 -6.17
C GLY A 39 -19.97 -21.72 -7.51
N THR A 40 -19.55 -20.46 -7.56
CA THR A 40 -19.45 -19.67 -8.80
C THR A 40 -17.98 -19.61 -9.24
N GLU A 41 -17.69 -20.00 -10.48
CA GLU A 41 -16.34 -19.87 -11.02
C GLU A 41 -16.16 -18.48 -11.65
N LEU A 42 -15.10 -17.77 -11.28
CA LEU A 42 -14.76 -16.46 -11.84
C LEU A 42 -13.34 -16.50 -12.42
N VAL A 43 -13.13 -15.78 -13.51
CA VAL A 43 -11.79 -15.56 -14.08
C VAL A 43 -11.36 -14.15 -13.70
N VAL A 44 -10.29 -14.02 -12.90
CA VAL A 44 -9.81 -12.72 -12.43
C VAL A 44 -8.39 -12.47 -12.91
N ASP A 45 -8.22 -11.42 -13.71
CA ASP A 45 -6.93 -10.93 -14.19
C ASP A 45 -6.52 -9.67 -13.41
N ILE A 46 -5.36 -9.71 -12.74
CA ILE A 46 -4.77 -8.56 -12.04
C ILE A 46 -3.70 -7.94 -12.93
N TYR A 47 -3.93 -6.70 -13.37
CA TYR A 47 -2.95 -5.91 -14.12
C TYR A 47 -2.02 -5.18 -13.15
N GLU A 48 -0.78 -5.66 -13.01
CA GLU A 48 0.26 -5.01 -12.20
C GLU A 48 1.58 -4.91 -12.96
N PRO A 49 2.01 -3.69 -13.34
CA PRO A 49 3.26 -3.51 -14.07
C PRO A 49 4.51 -3.67 -13.19
N ARG A 50 4.43 -3.50 -11.88
CA ARG A 50 5.60 -3.57 -10.99
C ARG A 50 5.97 -5.01 -10.66
N ASN A 51 7.26 -5.22 -10.47
CA ASN A 51 7.77 -6.41 -9.82
C ASN A 51 8.07 -6.08 -8.35
N PHE A 52 7.21 -6.54 -7.45
CA PHE A 52 7.34 -6.28 -6.01
C PHE A 52 8.58 -6.92 -5.37
N SER A 53 9.24 -7.86 -6.05
CA SER A 53 10.52 -8.44 -5.65
C SER A 53 11.71 -7.50 -5.87
N GLN A 54 11.51 -6.37 -6.56
CA GLN A 54 12.55 -5.35 -6.75
C GLN A 54 12.64 -4.42 -5.53
N ALA A 55 13.87 -4.03 -5.22
CA ALA A 55 14.16 -3.07 -4.16
C ALA A 55 14.00 -1.63 -4.67
N GLY A 56 13.72 -0.70 -3.76
CA GLY A 56 13.56 0.71 -4.06
C GLY A 56 12.27 1.05 -4.83
N PRO A 57 12.19 2.26 -5.42
CA PRO A 57 10.93 2.79 -5.97
C PRO A 57 10.32 1.97 -7.10
N ALA A 58 11.10 1.16 -7.83
CA ALA A 58 10.60 0.34 -8.92
C ALA A 58 9.63 -0.77 -8.46
N GLY A 59 9.86 -1.30 -7.25
CA GLY A 59 9.03 -2.34 -6.63
C GLY A 59 8.14 -1.83 -5.50
N CYS A 60 8.07 -0.52 -5.25
CA CYS A 60 7.40 0.05 -4.09
C CYS A 60 6.42 1.16 -4.49
N ASN A 61 5.25 1.17 -3.84
CA ASN A 61 4.25 2.23 -4.00
C ASN A 61 4.44 3.40 -3.01
N MET A 62 5.58 3.44 -2.30
CA MET A 62 6.02 4.48 -1.35
C MET A 62 5.02 4.72 -0.21
N CYS A 63 5.33 4.23 0.98
CA CYS A 63 4.47 4.33 2.15
C CYS A 63 5.31 4.33 3.43
N GLY A 64 4.80 4.96 4.50
CA GLY A 64 5.35 4.82 5.84
C GLY A 64 5.37 3.37 6.33
N GLY A 65 4.51 2.50 5.76
CA GLY A 65 4.59 1.04 5.93
C GLY A 65 4.29 0.59 7.35
N ILE A 66 3.20 1.10 7.92
CA ILE A 66 2.66 0.68 9.22
C ILE A 66 1.26 0.13 8.99
N ILE A 67 0.98 -1.04 9.57
CA ILE A 67 -0.34 -1.65 9.63
C ILE A 67 -0.76 -1.64 11.10
N SER A 68 -1.93 -1.05 11.39
CA SER A 68 -2.44 -1.00 12.76
C SER A 68 -2.69 -2.40 13.29
N GLU A 69 -2.59 -2.56 14.61
CA GLU A 69 -2.92 -3.81 15.29
C GLU A 69 -4.30 -4.34 14.89
N SER A 70 -5.32 -3.47 14.88
CA SER A 70 -6.68 -3.84 14.49
C SER A 70 -6.74 -4.40 13.07
N MET A 71 -5.98 -3.84 12.13
CA MET A 71 -5.94 -4.33 10.76
C MET A 71 -5.21 -5.67 10.66
N VAL A 72 -4.11 -5.86 11.40
CA VAL A 72 -3.43 -7.17 11.48
C VAL A 72 -4.39 -8.25 11.99
N GLN A 73 -5.18 -7.94 13.03
CA GLN A 73 -6.18 -8.87 13.58
C GLN A 73 -7.30 -9.17 12.59
N LEU A 74 -7.82 -8.16 11.89
CA LEU A 74 -8.86 -8.34 10.87
C LEU A 74 -8.36 -9.20 9.70
N LEU A 75 -7.12 -8.98 9.23
CA LEU A 75 -6.51 -9.80 8.19
C LEU A 75 -6.37 -11.25 8.66
N ALA A 76 -5.87 -11.48 9.88
CA ALA A 76 -5.71 -12.81 10.42
C ALA A 76 -7.06 -13.56 10.57
N ALA A 77 -8.13 -12.87 10.97
CA ALA A 77 -9.47 -13.44 11.07
C ALA A 77 -10.01 -13.93 9.70
N GLU A 78 -9.56 -13.32 8.61
CA GLU A 78 -9.88 -13.71 7.22
C GLU A 78 -8.87 -14.70 6.61
N GLY A 79 -7.98 -15.26 7.43
CA GLY A 79 -6.93 -16.21 7.01
C GLY A 79 -5.72 -15.56 6.36
N ILE A 80 -5.63 -14.23 6.34
CA ILE A 80 -4.52 -13.47 5.76
C ILE A 80 -3.49 -13.20 6.86
N ASN A 81 -2.58 -14.16 7.03
CA ASN A 81 -1.50 -14.04 8.01
C ASN A 81 -0.31 -13.26 7.44
N LEU A 82 0.31 -12.41 8.26
CA LEU A 82 1.54 -11.69 7.92
C LEU A 82 2.74 -12.39 8.54
N PRO A 83 3.55 -13.12 7.77
CA PRO A 83 4.69 -13.85 8.32
C PRO A 83 5.80 -12.90 8.77
N SER A 84 6.69 -13.39 9.65
CA SER A 84 7.89 -12.65 10.09
C SER A 84 8.85 -12.32 8.94
N THR A 85 8.73 -13.00 7.81
CA THR A 85 9.47 -12.69 6.59
C THR A 85 8.94 -11.46 5.86
N VAL A 86 7.74 -10.94 6.21
CA VAL A 86 7.15 -9.70 5.66
C VAL A 86 7.19 -8.57 6.70
N VAL A 87 6.98 -8.88 7.97
CA VAL A 87 6.97 -7.91 9.07
C VAL A 87 8.40 -7.67 9.57
N GLN A 88 8.96 -6.47 9.35
CA GLN A 88 10.33 -6.16 9.80
C GLN A 88 10.43 -5.96 11.30
N ARG A 89 9.39 -5.41 11.91
CA ARG A 89 9.35 -5.11 13.35
C ARG A 89 7.92 -5.02 13.83
N GLY A 90 7.67 -5.56 15.02
CA GLY A 90 6.46 -5.26 15.78
C GLY A 90 6.68 -3.99 16.59
N ILE A 91 5.90 -2.95 16.31
CA ILE A 91 5.88 -1.71 17.07
C ILE A 91 5.02 -1.92 18.32
N ASP A 92 5.52 -1.51 19.48
CA ASP A 92 4.81 -1.64 20.78
C ASP A 92 4.28 -0.33 21.34
N SER A 93 4.54 0.80 20.67
CA SER A 93 4.19 2.12 21.18
C SER A 93 4.40 3.22 20.15
N TYR A 94 3.78 4.37 20.44
CA TYR A 94 4.09 5.63 19.77
C TYR A 94 4.80 6.56 20.75
N ILE A 95 5.87 7.20 20.32
CA ILE A 95 6.47 8.32 21.05
C ILE A 95 6.08 9.59 20.32
N LEU A 96 5.22 10.41 20.91
CA LEU A 96 4.81 11.68 20.35
C LEU A 96 5.74 12.79 20.88
N HIS A 97 6.47 13.41 19.96
CA HIS A 97 7.34 14.56 20.18
C HIS A 97 6.62 15.84 19.76
N MET A 98 6.58 16.80 20.67
CA MET A 98 6.05 18.15 20.47
C MET A 98 7.08 19.17 20.97
N ASP A 99 6.91 20.42 20.57
CA ASP A 99 7.71 21.56 21.04
C ASP A 99 7.63 21.77 22.57
N VAL A 100 6.54 21.29 23.19
CA VAL A 100 6.32 21.34 24.64
C VAL A 100 6.81 20.10 25.39
N GLY A 101 7.30 19.08 24.69
CA GLY A 101 7.85 17.85 25.28
C GLY A 101 7.37 16.56 24.61
N THR A 102 7.71 15.44 25.22
CA THR A 102 7.53 14.11 24.66
C THR A 102 6.61 13.25 25.53
N VAL A 103 5.71 12.50 24.90
CA VAL A 103 4.83 11.54 25.58
C VAL A 103 4.89 10.18 24.90
N ARG A 104 4.96 9.12 25.72
CA ARG A 104 4.81 7.74 25.27
C ARG A 104 3.34 7.33 25.33
N ILE A 105 2.85 6.76 24.23
CA ILE A 105 1.50 6.22 24.09
C ILE A 105 1.63 4.72 23.89
N ASP A 106 1.21 3.96 24.89
CA ASP A 106 1.15 2.50 24.80
C ASP A 106 -0.19 2.06 24.18
N PRO A 107 -0.21 1.04 23.31
CA PRO A 107 -1.43 0.46 22.78
C PRO A 107 -2.24 -0.20 23.91
N PRO A 108 -3.58 -0.24 23.82
CA PRO A 108 -4.45 -0.75 24.88
C PRO A 108 -4.08 -2.17 25.36
N GLY A 109 -3.60 -3.03 24.45
CA GLY A 109 -3.20 -4.40 24.77
C GLY A 109 -1.73 -4.58 25.17
N ARG A 110 -0.87 -3.56 25.02
CA ARG A 110 0.59 -3.63 25.25
C ARG A 110 1.32 -4.77 24.50
N GLU A 111 0.73 -5.28 23.43
CA GLU A 111 1.33 -6.32 22.58
C GLU A 111 2.04 -5.69 21.37
N LYS A 112 3.09 -6.34 20.86
CA LYS A 112 3.87 -5.93 19.67
C LYS A 112 3.12 -6.21 18.36
N ARG A 113 1.89 -5.72 18.21
CA ARG A 113 0.98 -6.09 17.11
C ARG A 113 0.83 -5.06 16.01
N ILE A 114 1.46 -3.89 16.13
CA ILE A 114 1.55 -2.94 15.01
C ILE A 114 2.67 -3.41 14.09
N ALA A 115 2.35 -3.75 12.84
CA ALA A 115 3.34 -4.30 11.93
C ALA A 115 4.02 -3.19 11.12
N ALA A 116 5.35 -3.10 11.23
CA ALA A 116 6.16 -2.33 10.30
C ALA A 116 6.55 -3.21 9.11
N ILE A 117 6.19 -2.74 7.90
CA ILE A 117 6.37 -3.43 6.62
C ILE A 117 7.10 -2.53 5.60
N HIS A 118 7.73 -3.15 4.60
CA HIS A 118 7.98 -2.52 3.32
C HIS A 118 6.93 -2.98 2.31
N ARG A 119 6.33 -2.02 1.60
CA ARG A 119 5.39 -2.31 0.50
C ARG A 119 6.08 -3.12 -0.59
N GLY A 120 7.29 -2.73 -1.00
CA GLY A 120 8.17 -3.49 -1.90
C GLY A 120 9.24 -4.28 -1.15
N SER A 121 10.24 -4.82 -1.85
CA SER A 121 11.31 -5.64 -1.24
C SER A 121 12.44 -4.82 -0.60
N GLY A 122 12.08 -3.78 0.14
CA GLY A 122 13.01 -2.93 0.90
C GLY A 122 13.57 -1.70 0.15
N PRO A 123 14.40 -0.88 0.85
CA PRO A 123 14.97 0.36 0.31
C PRO A 123 15.86 0.19 -0.92
N LYS A 124 16.13 1.28 -1.63
CA LYS A 124 17.06 1.27 -2.78
C LYS A 124 18.49 0.99 -2.29
N GLY A 125 19.20 0.09 -2.95
CA GLY A 125 20.61 -0.19 -2.66
C GLY A 125 20.84 -1.13 -1.46
N ILE A 126 19.81 -1.87 -1.03
CA ILE A 126 19.97 -2.90 0.01
C ILE A 126 21.00 -3.95 -0.41
N ALA A 127 21.90 -4.30 0.51
CA ALA A 127 22.92 -5.33 0.27
C ALA A 127 22.31 -6.74 0.29
N GLU A 128 21.33 -6.97 1.16
CA GLU A 128 20.69 -8.26 1.37
C GLU A 128 19.16 -8.12 1.46
N LYS A 129 18.44 -8.99 0.76
CA LYS A 129 16.97 -9.07 0.82
C LYS A 129 16.53 -9.96 1.98
N LYS A 130 16.47 -9.39 3.18
CA LYS A 130 16.03 -10.10 4.38
C LYS A 130 14.51 -10.27 4.48
N TRP A 131 13.74 -9.35 3.88
CA TRP A 131 12.28 -9.34 3.96
C TRP A 131 11.62 -9.36 2.59
N TYR A 132 10.49 -10.06 2.50
CA TYR A 132 9.60 -10.04 1.36
C TYR A 132 8.71 -8.80 1.38
N SER A 133 8.28 -8.42 0.19
CA SER A 133 7.32 -7.34 -0.04
C SER A 133 5.95 -7.69 0.55
N PHE A 134 5.33 -6.74 1.24
CA PHE A 134 3.94 -6.84 1.66
C PHE A 134 2.97 -6.90 0.47
N ASP A 135 3.15 -6.05 -0.55
CA ASP A 135 2.31 -6.08 -1.75
C ASP A 135 2.48 -7.41 -2.51
N GLY A 136 3.71 -7.91 -2.58
CA GLY A 136 4.04 -9.21 -3.17
C GLY A 136 3.42 -10.38 -2.40
N HIS A 137 3.40 -10.34 -1.08
CA HIS A 137 2.72 -11.32 -0.23
C HIS A 137 1.22 -11.37 -0.53
N LEU A 138 0.55 -10.21 -0.53
CA LEU A 138 -0.88 -10.15 -0.84
C LEU A 138 -1.19 -10.57 -2.29
N LEU A 139 -0.32 -10.22 -3.24
CA LEU A 139 -0.45 -10.66 -4.63
C LEU A 139 -0.32 -12.18 -4.74
N GLY A 140 0.63 -12.77 -4.01
CA GLY A 140 0.81 -14.22 -3.91
C GLY A 140 -0.45 -14.92 -3.40
N LEU A 141 -1.06 -14.41 -2.31
CA LEU A 141 -2.31 -14.95 -1.78
C LEU A 141 -3.48 -14.86 -2.78
N ALA A 142 -3.57 -13.78 -3.55
CA ALA A 142 -4.57 -13.64 -4.60
C ALA A 142 -4.34 -14.66 -5.73
N THR A 143 -3.09 -14.91 -6.11
CA THR A 143 -2.72 -15.92 -7.12
C THR A 143 -2.96 -17.35 -6.62
N GLU A 144 -2.65 -17.65 -5.36
CA GLU A 144 -2.97 -18.93 -4.73
C GLU A 144 -4.48 -19.19 -4.70
N LYS A 145 -5.29 -18.13 -4.64
CA LYS A 145 -6.75 -18.20 -4.77
C LYS A 145 -7.26 -18.35 -6.20
N GLY A 146 -6.40 -18.32 -7.21
CA GLY A 146 -6.75 -18.54 -8.62
C GLY A 146 -6.72 -17.31 -9.51
N ALA A 147 -6.29 -16.14 -9.01
CA ALA A 147 -6.12 -14.96 -9.85
C ALA A 147 -4.89 -15.06 -10.77
N TYR A 148 -5.01 -14.58 -11.99
CA TYR A 148 -3.90 -14.51 -12.93
C TYR A 148 -3.27 -13.11 -12.94
N VAL A 149 -1.94 -13.02 -12.84
CA VAL A 149 -1.24 -11.73 -12.87
C VAL A 149 -0.78 -11.41 -14.29
N VAL A 150 -1.36 -10.34 -14.85
CA VAL A 150 -0.92 -9.76 -16.11
C VAL A 150 0.12 -8.69 -15.81
N ASN A 151 1.40 -8.99 -16.06
CA ASN A 151 2.48 -8.02 -15.87
C ASN A 151 2.50 -6.97 -16.98
N SER A 152 1.51 -6.09 -16.98
CA SER A 152 1.37 -5.01 -17.96
C SER A 152 0.73 -3.78 -17.33
N ARG A 153 1.05 -2.62 -17.90
CA ARG A 153 0.43 -1.35 -17.52
C ARG A 153 -0.83 -1.17 -18.37
N MET A 154 -1.94 -0.84 -17.72
CA MET A 154 -3.13 -0.36 -18.42
C MET A 154 -2.88 1.04 -18.97
N GLU A 155 -3.19 1.23 -20.25
CA GLU A 155 -3.08 2.49 -20.98
C GLU A 155 -4.45 3.08 -21.32
N GLY A 156 -5.48 2.23 -21.40
CA GLY A 156 -6.85 2.64 -21.69
C GLY A 156 -7.86 1.54 -21.40
N ILE A 157 -9.13 1.89 -21.57
CA ILE A 157 -10.27 0.97 -21.52
C ILE A 157 -11.10 1.23 -22.77
N ASP A 158 -11.28 0.21 -23.60
CA ASP A 158 -12.15 0.25 -24.78
C ASP A 158 -13.41 -0.58 -24.54
N TRP A 159 -14.44 -0.32 -25.34
CA TRP A 159 -15.69 -1.08 -25.32
C TRP A 159 -15.89 -1.75 -26.68
N VAL A 160 -15.95 -3.08 -26.68
CA VAL A 160 -16.19 -3.88 -27.87
C VAL A 160 -17.43 -4.73 -27.63
N SER A 161 -18.43 -4.63 -28.52
CA SER A 161 -19.67 -5.39 -28.42
C SER A 161 -20.38 -5.26 -27.05
N GLY A 162 -20.27 -4.10 -26.41
CA GLY A 162 -20.89 -3.82 -25.11
C GLY A 162 -20.10 -4.32 -23.90
N LYS A 163 -18.92 -4.94 -24.08
CA LYS A 163 -18.04 -5.38 -23.00
C LYS A 163 -16.76 -4.52 -22.92
N PRO A 164 -16.31 -4.17 -21.71
CA PRO A 164 -15.04 -3.46 -21.54
C PRO A 164 -13.84 -4.38 -21.79
N ARG A 165 -12.79 -3.80 -22.37
CA ARG A 165 -11.48 -4.42 -22.59
C ARG A 165 -10.37 -3.50 -22.10
N VAL A 166 -9.28 -4.09 -21.62
CA VAL A 166 -8.10 -3.36 -21.15
C VAL A 166 -7.13 -3.19 -22.31
N LEU A 167 -6.79 -1.93 -22.62
CA LEU A 167 -5.73 -1.62 -23.56
C LEU A 167 -4.39 -1.58 -22.82
N THR A 168 -3.40 -2.27 -23.38
CA THR A 168 -2.02 -2.24 -22.91
C THR A 168 -1.07 -2.06 -24.09
N LYS A 169 0.23 -1.86 -23.81
CA LYS A 169 1.28 -1.87 -24.84
C LYS A 169 1.31 -3.15 -25.73
N ASN A 170 0.78 -4.27 -25.23
CA ASN A 170 0.73 -5.54 -25.96
C ASN A 170 -0.55 -5.67 -26.81
N GLY A 171 -1.37 -4.62 -26.87
CA GLY A 171 -2.67 -4.62 -27.54
C GLY A 171 -3.83 -4.76 -26.55
N LEU A 172 -5.00 -5.04 -27.13
CA LEU A 172 -6.27 -5.13 -26.43
C LEU A 172 -6.45 -6.52 -25.81
N SER A 173 -6.97 -6.57 -24.59
CA SER A 173 -7.30 -7.82 -23.90
C SER A 173 -8.52 -8.53 -24.53
N ASP A 174 -8.85 -9.69 -23.95
CA ASP A 174 -10.17 -10.30 -24.07
C ASP A 174 -11.25 -9.43 -23.39
N ASP A 175 -12.52 -9.79 -23.65
CA ASP A 175 -13.69 -9.15 -23.03
C ASP A 175 -13.76 -9.41 -21.53
N TYR A 176 -14.10 -8.37 -20.76
CA TYR A 176 -14.42 -8.46 -19.34
C TYR A 176 -15.89 -8.13 -19.09
N ASP A 177 -16.45 -8.69 -18.03
CA ASP A 177 -17.78 -8.34 -17.52
C ASP A 177 -17.71 -7.21 -16.48
N LEU A 178 -16.56 -7.07 -15.80
CA LEU A 178 -16.27 -5.98 -14.88
C LEU A 178 -14.80 -5.55 -14.96
N ILE A 179 -14.57 -4.23 -14.91
CA ILE A 179 -13.25 -3.66 -14.62
C ILE A 179 -13.28 -2.96 -13.27
N VAL A 180 -12.32 -3.29 -12.41
CA VAL A 180 -12.14 -2.72 -11.07
C VAL A 180 -10.90 -1.84 -11.05
N GLY A 181 -11.09 -0.55 -10.72
CA GLY A 181 -9.99 0.40 -10.58
C GLY A 181 -9.38 0.37 -9.18
N ALA A 182 -8.26 -0.31 -9.01
CA ALA A 182 -7.46 -0.35 -7.78
C ALA A 182 -6.11 0.39 -7.95
N VAL A 183 -6.14 1.51 -8.67
CA VAL A 183 -4.94 2.12 -9.27
C VAL A 183 -4.11 3.00 -8.34
N GLY A 184 -4.62 3.29 -7.13
CA GLY A 184 -4.01 4.22 -6.19
C GLY A 184 -4.09 5.70 -6.65
N VAL A 185 -3.76 6.61 -5.73
CA VAL A 185 -3.87 8.07 -5.98
C VAL A 185 -2.71 8.65 -6.80
N ASN A 186 -1.61 7.92 -6.93
CA ASN A 186 -0.40 8.34 -7.65
C ASN A 186 -0.24 7.55 -8.96
N SER A 187 -1.28 7.54 -9.79
CA SER A 187 -1.30 6.78 -11.04
C SER A 187 -1.92 7.56 -12.19
N PRO A 188 -1.33 7.53 -13.41
CA PRO A 188 -1.93 8.14 -14.59
C PRO A 188 -3.25 7.48 -14.98
N ALA A 189 -3.51 6.23 -14.53
CA ALA A 189 -4.74 5.52 -14.80
C ALA A 189 -5.99 6.24 -14.26
N LEU A 190 -5.85 7.12 -13.26
CA LEU A 190 -6.96 7.95 -12.77
C LEU A 190 -7.59 8.79 -13.89
N LYS A 191 -6.79 9.29 -14.84
CA LYS A 191 -7.27 10.05 -16.00
C LYS A 191 -8.06 9.19 -16.97
N VAL A 192 -7.72 7.90 -17.09
CA VAL A 192 -8.48 6.94 -17.90
C VAL A 192 -9.88 6.79 -17.29
N PHE A 193 -9.97 6.54 -15.98
CA PHE A 193 -11.25 6.40 -15.29
C PHE A 193 -12.10 7.69 -15.30
N GLU A 194 -11.47 8.86 -15.13
CA GLU A 194 -12.13 10.16 -15.27
C GLU A 194 -12.67 10.35 -16.70
N GLY A 195 -11.85 10.04 -17.71
CA GLY A 195 -12.19 10.14 -19.13
C GLY A 195 -13.33 9.24 -19.59
N LEU A 196 -13.71 8.21 -18.81
CA LEU A 196 -14.90 7.39 -19.10
C LEU A 196 -16.22 8.17 -18.98
N GLY A 197 -16.22 9.34 -18.34
CA GLY A 197 -17.42 10.17 -18.19
C GLY A 197 -18.52 9.52 -17.33
N LYS A 198 -18.15 8.57 -16.46
CA LYS A 198 -19.08 7.81 -15.59
C LYS A 198 -19.18 8.39 -14.17
N GLY A 199 -18.80 9.66 -13.99
CA GLY A 199 -18.92 10.37 -12.71
C GLY A 199 -17.75 10.16 -11.73
N TYR A 200 -16.69 9.46 -12.15
CA TYR A 200 -15.46 9.40 -11.36
C TYR A 200 -14.71 10.74 -11.43
N ALA A 201 -14.34 11.28 -10.28
CA ALA A 201 -13.47 12.44 -10.16
C ALA A 201 -12.24 12.05 -9.31
N PRO A 202 -11.01 12.22 -9.83
CA PRO A 202 -9.81 11.97 -9.05
C PRO A 202 -9.78 12.81 -7.78
N PRO A 203 -9.32 12.26 -6.64
CA PRO A 203 -9.23 13.03 -5.40
C PRO A 203 -8.13 14.10 -5.51
N LYS A 204 -8.29 15.18 -4.74
CA LYS A 204 -7.16 16.09 -4.48
C LYS A 204 -6.08 15.31 -3.73
N SER A 205 -4.83 15.51 -4.13
CA SER A 205 -3.66 14.89 -3.49
C SER A 205 -2.72 15.96 -2.95
N SER A 206 -1.98 15.60 -1.89
CA SER A 206 -0.82 16.36 -1.42
C SER A 206 0.44 15.50 -1.58
N LYS A 207 1.60 16.16 -1.62
CA LYS A 207 2.90 15.48 -1.67
C LYS A 207 3.34 15.12 -0.25
N THR A 208 3.79 13.89 -0.09
CA THR A 208 4.50 13.43 1.11
C THR A 208 5.97 13.24 0.76
N PHE A 209 6.84 13.42 1.76
CA PHE A 209 8.24 13.04 1.65
C PHE A 209 8.45 11.73 2.41
N ILE A 210 9.00 10.74 1.73
CA ILE A 210 9.35 9.45 2.33
C ILE A 210 10.78 9.13 1.93
N CYS A 211 11.62 8.82 2.92
CA CYS A 211 12.98 8.32 2.68
C CYS A 211 13.33 7.24 3.70
N GLU A 212 14.32 6.42 3.35
CA GLU A 212 14.88 5.43 4.24
C GLU A 212 16.35 5.69 4.50
N PHE A 213 16.76 5.62 5.77
CA PHE A 213 18.16 5.70 6.19
C PHE A 213 18.63 4.36 6.73
N PHE A 214 19.80 3.92 6.30
CA PHE A 214 20.48 2.79 6.92
C PHE A 214 21.18 3.28 8.19
N LEU A 215 20.82 2.70 9.34
CA LEU A 215 21.45 3.01 10.63
C LEU A 215 22.03 1.75 11.29
N GLY A 216 21.55 0.56 10.92
CA GLY A 216 21.87 -0.69 11.58
C GLY A 216 21.02 -0.92 12.83
N GLN A 217 20.78 -2.19 13.17
CA GLN A 217 19.88 -2.57 14.26
C GLN A 217 20.33 -2.07 15.62
N GLU A 218 21.64 -2.04 15.89
CA GLU A 218 22.18 -1.61 17.18
C GLU A 218 21.86 -0.14 17.46
N ILE A 219 22.13 0.76 16.50
CA ILE A 219 21.80 2.18 16.62
C ILE A 219 20.29 2.41 16.70
N ILE A 220 19.50 1.68 15.90
CA ILE A 220 18.05 1.76 15.95
C ILE A 220 17.52 1.35 17.32
N GLU A 221 18.05 0.28 17.91
CA GLU A 221 17.62 -0.19 19.22
C GLU A 221 17.96 0.81 20.32
N ILE A 222 19.15 1.41 20.28
CA ILE A 222 19.60 2.41 21.25
C ILE A 222 18.76 3.70 21.16
N CYS A 223 18.53 4.21 19.94
CA CYS A 223 17.91 5.52 19.74
C CYS A 223 16.38 5.48 19.69
N LEU A 224 15.80 4.43 19.12
CA LEU A 224 14.35 4.36 18.80
C LEU A 224 13.64 3.17 19.45
N GLY A 225 14.38 2.09 19.74
CA GLY A 225 13.82 0.84 20.23
C GLY A 225 12.71 0.30 19.32
N SER A 226 11.62 -0.18 19.92
CA SER A 226 10.46 -0.73 19.22
C SER A 226 9.30 0.27 19.04
N SER A 227 9.57 1.57 19.15
CA SER A 227 8.52 2.60 19.09
C SER A 227 8.44 3.25 17.71
N MET A 228 7.26 3.68 17.29
CA MET A 228 7.11 4.64 16.19
C MET A 228 7.22 6.06 16.75
N HIS A 229 8.18 6.84 16.27
CA HIS A 229 8.39 8.21 16.74
C HIS A 229 7.56 9.15 15.85
N VAL A 230 6.61 9.85 16.43
CA VAL A 230 5.70 10.78 15.77
C VAL A 230 6.06 12.19 16.21
N PHE A 231 6.04 13.13 15.27
CA PHE A 231 6.43 14.51 15.49
C PHE A 231 5.31 15.45 15.07
N LEU A 232 4.82 16.25 16.02
CA LEU A 232 3.87 17.34 15.81
C LEU A 232 4.56 18.65 16.20
N LEU A 233 5.53 19.05 15.37
CA LEU A 233 6.35 20.23 15.63
C LEU A 233 5.65 21.48 15.11
N ASN A 234 5.92 22.61 15.75
CA ASN A 234 5.48 23.92 15.29
C ASN A 234 6.34 24.42 14.11
N LEU A 235 6.34 23.65 13.02
CA LEU A 235 7.00 23.96 11.76
C LEU A 235 5.96 24.33 10.71
N SER A 236 6.07 25.52 10.15
CA SER A 236 5.12 25.99 9.13
C SER A 236 5.00 25.00 7.98
N ARG A 237 3.75 24.69 7.61
CA ARG A 237 3.34 23.72 6.58
C ARG A 237 3.55 22.24 6.93
N LEU A 238 4.20 21.90 8.03
CA LEU A 238 4.26 20.52 8.51
C LEU A 238 2.98 20.20 9.26
N GLU A 239 2.29 19.13 8.88
CA GLU A 239 1.12 18.64 9.60
C GLU A 239 1.48 17.45 10.49
N PHE A 240 2.38 16.60 10.01
CA PHE A 240 2.76 15.37 10.69
C PHE A 240 4.11 14.87 10.17
N ALA A 241 4.95 14.36 11.05
CA ALA A 241 6.10 13.56 10.64
C ALA A 241 6.25 12.30 11.51
N ALA A 242 6.92 11.29 10.96
CA ALA A 242 7.23 10.09 11.69
C ALA A 242 8.58 9.50 11.30
N ILE A 243 9.27 8.93 12.28
CA ILE A 243 10.45 8.09 12.14
C ILE A 243 10.07 6.68 12.62
N ILE A 244 10.20 5.70 11.72
CA ILE A 244 9.68 4.36 11.90
C ILE A 244 10.84 3.36 11.81
N PRO A 245 11.18 2.64 12.88
CA PRO A 245 12.25 1.63 12.85
C PRO A 245 11.80 0.36 12.10
N LYS A 246 12.61 -0.09 11.14
CA LYS A 246 12.36 -1.25 10.28
C LYS A 246 13.63 -2.05 10.01
N GLY A 247 13.87 -3.07 10.84
CA GLY A 247 15.07 -3.89 10.71
C GLY A 247 16.34 -3.03 10.82
N ASP A 248 17.16 -3.01 9.77
CA ASP A 248 18.41 -2.23 9.70
C ASP A 248 18.21 -0.75 9.27
N TYR A 249 16.98 -0.37 8.92
CA TYR A 249 16.64 0.93 8.36
C TYR A 249 15.62 1.68 9.22
N VAL A 250 15.57 3.00 9.04
CA VAL A 250 14.47 3.84 9.51
C VAL A 250 13.75 4.45 8.33
N THR A 251 12.43 4.42 8.31
CA THR A 251 11.61 5.17 7.36
C THR A 251 11.23 6.50 7.98
N VAL A 252 11.58 7.61 7.33
CA VAL A 252 11.10 8.95 7.68
C VAL A 252 9.98 9.33 6.74
N CYS A 253 8.86 9.79 7.28
CA CYS A 253 7.68 10.23 6.55
C CYS A 253 7.29 11.63 7.01
N LEU A 254 7.18 12.59 6.09
CA LEU A 254 6.65 13.93 6.34
C LEU A 254 5.38 14.14 5.52
N LEU A 255 4.36 14.66 6.19
CA LEU A 255 3.09 15.07 5.61
C LEU A 255 2.84 16.54 5.93
N GLY A 256 2.33 17.24 4.94
CA GLY A 256 2.00 18.65 5.08
C GLY A 256 1.69 19.28 3.74
N LYS A 257 1.75 20.61 3.72
CA LYS A 257 1.47 21.41 2.54
C LYS A 257 2.76 21.73 1.78
N ASP A 258 2.80 21.38 0.49
CA ASP A 258 3.89 21.73 -0.43
C ASP A 258 5.28 21.33 0.11
N ILE A 259 5.42 20.09 0.60
CA ILE A 259 6.70 19.60 1.16
C ILE A 259 7.85 19.80 0.15
N ASP A 260 8.92 20.46 0.61
CA ASP A 260 10.14 20.77 -0.14
C ASP A 260 11.41 20.44 0.67
N ALA A 261 12.58 20.58 0.04
CA ALA A 261 13.86 20.28 0.67
C ALA A 261 14.16 21.15 1.91
N SER A 262 13.70 22.42 1.91
CA SER A 262 13.92 23.34 3.03
C SER A 262 13.12 22.93 4.26
N LEU A 263 11.88 22.47 4.08
CA LEU A 263 11.07 21.94 5.18
C LEU A 263 11.65 20.63 5.72
N VAL A 264 12.11 19.74 4.84
CA VAL A 264 12.78 18.49 5.23
C VAL A 264 14.04 18.79 6.07
N GLU A 265 14.87 19.74 5.62
CA GLU A 265 16.06 20.17 6.36
C GLU A 265 15.69 20.80 7.71
N SER A 266 14.66 21.65 7.76
CA SER A 266 14.17 22.27 8.99
C SER A 266 13.70 21.22 10.00
N PHE A 267 13.02 20.16 9.52
CA PHE A 267 12.61 19.03 10.35
C PHE A 267 13.82 18.31 10.96
N PHE A 268 14.81 17.90 10.15
CA PHE A 268 16.01 17.22 10.67
C PHE A 268 16.88 18.11 11.58
N ASN A 269 16.77 19.43 11.45
CA ASN A 269 17.49 20.38 12.29
C ASN A 269 16.76 20.76 13.58
N SER A 270 15.51 20.30 13.76
CA SER A 270 14.75 20.57 14.98
C SER A 270 15.38 19.86 16.20
N PRO A 271 15.39 20.50 17.39
CA PRO A 271 15.95 19.91 18.60
C PRO A 271 15.32 18.56 18.97
N GLU A 272 14.03 18.38 18.70
CA GLU A 272 13.26 17.18 19.02
C GLU A 272 13.66 15.99 18.15
N VAL A 273 14.10 16.24 16.91
CA VAL A 273 14.53 15.18 15.97
C VAL A 273 16.00 14.81 16.17
N ARG A 274 16.83 15.73 16.68
CA ARG A 274 18.27 15.50 16.91
C ARG A 274 18.60 14.78 18.22
N GLN A 275 17.66 14.75 19.16
CA GLN A 275 17.79 14.06 20.45
C GLN A 275 17.51 12.56 20.29
#